data_AF-A0A1I8HNR3-F1
#
_entry.id   AF-A0A1I8HNR3-F1
#
_cell.length_a   1.000
_cell.length_b   1.000
_cell.length_c   1.000
_cell.angle_alpha   90.00
_cell.angle_beta   90.00
_cell.angle_gamma   90.00
#
_symmetry.space_group_name_H-M   'P 1'
#
loop_
_entity.id
_entity.type
_entity.pdbx_description
1 polymer ?
#
loop_
_entity_poly.entity_id
_entity_poly.type
_entity_poly.pdbx_seq_one_letter_code
_entity_poly.pdbx_strand_id
1 'polypeptide(L)'
;DDEAPSSRSAKADTRKEHLSLVFVGHVDAGKSTIGGHLLYLTGMVDQRTLEKYEREAKEKNRETWYLSWALDTNAEEREKGKTVEVGRAYFETNKKHFTVLDAPGHKSFVPNMIGGASQADLAILVISARKGEFETGFEKGGQTREHAMLVKTAGWAEQRYEECKSKLTPFLRKCGFASSSLYFMPCSGLTGGWLRDSVPEDVCPWYRGPTLLDYLDQMPTLSRLSDAPLRLPIADKYRDMGTIVMGRIEAGRLKQGDQLLMMPNRVNVDIVGLWWDELDVS
;
A
#
# COMPACT_ATOMS: atom_id res chain seq x y z
N ASP A 1 -6.11 -27.93 -49.81
CA ASP A 1 -6.80 -28.66 -48.73
C ASP A 1 -5.74 -29.14 -47.76
N ASP A 2 -5.56 -28.63 -46.55
CA ASP A 2 -6.22 -27.65 -45.70
C ASP A 2 -5.11 -27.18 -44.74
N GLU A 3 -4.70 -25.91 -44.82
CA GLU A 3 -3.75 -25.34 -43.86
C GLU A 3 -4.52 -24.37 -42.96
N ALA A 4 -4.58 -24.74 -41.68
CA ALA A 4 -5.36 -24.07 -40.65
C ALA A 4 -5.03 -22.56 -40.53
N PRO A 5 -6.03 -21.66 -40.44
CA PRO A 5 -5.76 -20.28 -40.14
C PRO A 5 -5.38 -20.16 -38.66
N SER A 6 -4.12 -19.83 -38.41
CA SER A 6 -3.59 -19.44 -37.11
C SER A 6 -4.49 -18.41 -36.43
N SER A 7 -5.03 -18.76 -35.27
CA SER A 7 -5.78 -17.86 -34.40
C SER A 7 -4.84 -16.80 -33.82
N ARG A 8 -4.65 -15.70 -34.55
CA ARG A 8 -4.25 -14.43 -33.94
C ARG A 8 -5.43 -13.95 -33.09
N SER A 9 -5.50 -14.44 -31.86
CA SER A 9 -6.37 -13.87 -30.84
C SER A 9 -5.93 -12.43 -30.61
N ALA A 10 -6.79 -11.49 -30.99
CA ALA A 10 -6.69 -10.08 -30.68
C ALA A 10 -6.38 -9.92 -29.18
N LYS A 11 -5.15 -9.50 -28.85
CA LYS A 11 -4.86 -8.90 -27.55
C LYS A 11 -5.56 -7.55 -27.53
N ALA A 12 -6.83 -7.56 -27.12
CA ALA A 12 -7.48 -6.35 -26.66
C ALA A 12 -6.64 -5.83 -25.49
N ASP A 13 -5.97 -4.71 -25.72
CA ASP A 13 -5.19 -3.99 -24.73
C ASP A 13 -6.18 -3.32 -23.76
N THR A 14 -6.87 -4.13 -22.95
CA THR A 14 -7.69 -3.65 -21.83
C THR A 14 -6.73 -3.11 -20.79
N ARG A 15 -6.33 -1.83 -20.94
CA ARG A 15 -5.60 -1.08 -19.93
C ARG A 15 -6.36 -1.20 -18.62
N LYS A 16 -5.87 -2.04 -17.69
CA LYS A 16 -6.54 -2.18 -16.40
C LYS A 16 -6.38 -0.86 -15.65
N GLU A 17 -7.40 -0.53 -14.89
CA GLU A 17 -7.45 0.75 -14.18
C GLU A 17 -6.36 0.79 -13.13
N HIS A 18 -5.70 1.94 -12.99
CA HIS A 18 -4.62 2.08 -12.03
C HIS A 18 -5.06 2.92 -10.83
N LEU A 19 -4.76 2.44 -9.63
CA LEU A 19 -5.07 3.10 -8.37
C LEU A 19 -3.85 3.07 -7.45
N SER A 20 -3.54 4.21 -6.85
CA SER A 20 -2.47 4.30 -5.85
C SER A 20 -3.04 4.21 -4.43
N LEU A 21 -2.53 3.27 -3.63
CA LEU A 21 -2.91 3.03 -2.24
C LEU A 21 -1.77 3.46 -1.32
N VAL A 22 -2.08 4.16 -0.21
CA VAL A 22 -1.11 4.42 0.86
C VAL A 22 -1.54 3.76 2.17
N PHE A 23 -0.62 3.07 2.83
CA PHE A 23 -0.82 2.55 4.19
C PHE A 23 -0.40 3.59 5.22
N VAL A 24 -1.31 3.98 6.11
CA VAL A 24 -1.08 4.97 7.18
C VAL A 24 -1.45 4.36 8.52
N GLY A 25 -0.80 4.77 9.61
CA GLY A 25 -1.04 4.17 10.93
C GLY A 25 0.13 4.34 11.90
N HIS A 26 -0.11 4.02 13.17
CA HIS A 26 0.88 4.15 14.24
C HIS A 26 2.12 3.27 14.02
N VAL A 27 3.21 3.56 14.74
CA VAL A 27 4.37 2.66 14.84
C VAL A 27 3.86 1.31 15.40
N ASP A 28 4.40 0.20 14.91
CA ASP A 28 4.01 -1.16 15.33
C ASP A 28 2.57 -1.60 14.98
N ALA A 29 1.79 -0.78 14.26
CA ALA A 29 0.47 -1.17 13.76
C ALA A 29 0.50 -2.28 12.68
N GLY A 30 1.69 -2.62 12.16
CA GLY A 30 1.86 -3.68 11.16
C GLY A 30 1.55 -3.28 9.72
N LYS A 31 1.74 -2.00 9.36
CA LYS A 31 1.52 -1.48 7.99
C LYS A 31 2.31 -2.25 6.92
N SER A 32 3.63 -2.28 7.06
CA SER A 32 4.55 -2.98 6.16
C SER A 32 4.31 -4.48 6.14
N THR A 33 3.89 -5.05 7.27
CA THR A 33 3.54 -6.47 7.37
C THR A 33 2.29 -6.80 6.56
N ILE A 34 1.23 -5.97 6.64
CA ILE A 34 0.02 -6.14 5.82
C ILE A 34 0.34 -5.95 4.34
N GLY A 35 1.11 -4.91 4.00
CA GLY A 35 1.52 -4.65 2.62
C GLY A 35 2.32 -5.83 2.03
N GLY A 36 3.31 -6.33 2.76
CA GLY A 36 4.11 -7.49 2.34
C GLY A 36 3.27 -8.77 2.21
N HIS A 37 2.32 -9.00 3.13
CA HIS A 37 1.41 -10.14 3.03
C HIS A 37 0.49 -10.01 1.79
N LEU A 38 0.03 -8.81 1.47
CA LEU A 38 -0.77 -8.58 0.27
C LEU A 38 0.00 -8.90 -1.01
N LEU A 39 1.28 -8.52 -1.08
CA LEU A 39 2.16 -8.84 -2.21
C LEU A 39 2.40 -10.35 -2.34
N TYR A 40 2.50 -11.06 -1.22
CA TYR A 40 2.61 -12.51 -1.20
C TYR A 40 1.30 -13.18 -1.69
N LEU A 41 0.14 -12.74 -1.21
CA LEU A 41 -1.16 -13.31 -1.60
C LEU A 41 -1.54 -13.03 -3.05
N THR A 42 -1.07 -11.92 -3.61
CA THR A 42 -1.27 -11.57 -5.02
C THR A 42 -0.27 -12.26 -5.95
N GLY A 43 0.71 -12.98 -5.40
CA GLY A 43 1.71 -13.72 -6.18
C GLY A 43 2.77 -12.84 -6.84
N MET A 44 2.87 -11.56 -6.46
CA MET A 44 3.92 -10.66 -6.95
C MET A 44 5.27 -10.97 -6.32
N VAL A 45 5.26 -11.47 -5.08
CA VAL A 45 6.45 -11.97 -4.40
C VAL A 45 6.42 -13.49 -4.41
N ASP A 46 7.36 -14.08 -5.13
CA ASP A 46 7.54 -15.53 -5.17
C ASP A 46 7.83 -16.11 -3.78
N GLN A 47 7.29 -17.29 -3.51
CA GLN A 47 7.53 -18.04 -2.28
C GLN A 47 9.04 -18.25 -2.01
N ARG A 48 9.85 -18.46 -3.05
CA ARG A 48 11.31 -18.62 -2.93
C ARG A 48 12.00 -17.38 -2.37
N THR A 49 11.56 -16.20 -2.80
CA THR A 49 12.09 -14.92 -2.32
C THR A 49 11.69 -14.70 -0.87
N LEU A 50 10.45 -15.07 -0.51
CA LEU A 50 9.97 -14.99 0.86
C LEU A 50 10.73 -15.95 1.80
N GLU A 51 10.97 -17.20 1.40
CA GLU A 51 11.76 -18.17 2.16
C GLU A 51 13.21 -17.70 2.37
N LYS A 52 13.78 -17.01 1.38
CA LYS A 52 15.08 -16.37 1.51
C LYS A 52 15.06 -15.28 2.58
N TYR A 53 14.05 -14.39 2.55
CA TYR A 53 13.90 -13.36 3.58
C TYR A 53 13.63 -13.95 4.97
N GLU A 54 12.88 -15.04 5.07
CA GLU A 54 12.67 -15.75 6.33
C GLU A 54 13.97 -16.30 6.90
N ARG A 55 14.83 -16.89 6.05
CA ARG A 55 16.15 -17.40 6.47
C ARG A 55 17.07 -16.26 6.93
N GLU A 56 17.17 -15.19 6.16
CA GLU A 56 17.99 -14.03 6.52
C GLU A 56 17.48 -13.34 7.79
N ALA A 57 16.15 -13.25 7.96
CA ALA A 57 15.53 -12.70 9.16
C ALA A 57 15.82 -13.59 10.39
N LYS A 58 15.80 -14.91 10.22
CA LYS A 58 16.15 -15.89 11.25
C LYS A 58 17.61 -15.80 11.68
N GLU A 59 18.53 -15.68 10.73
CA GLU A 59 19.96 -15.47 11.01
C GLU A 59 20.21 -14.19 11.81
N LYS A 60 19.40 -13.15 11.58
CA LYS A 60 19.45 -11.89 12.33
C LYS A 60 18.63 -11.87 13.62
N ASN A 61 18.08 -13.02 14.07
CA ASN A 61 17.18 -13.13 15.23
C ASN A 61 15.93 -12.22 15.15
N ARG A 62 15.42 -11.99 13.94
CA ARG A 62 14.25 -11.15 13.62
C ARG A 62 13.17 -11.91 12.84
N GLU A 63 12.88 -13.15 13.25
CA GLU A 63 11.97 -14.07 12.54
C GLU A 63 10.57 -13.52 12.26
N THR A 64 10.10 -12.52 13.02
CA THR A 64 8.73 -11.98 12.87
C THR A 64 8.56 -10.95 11.75
N TRP A 65 9.63 -10.52 11.09
CA TRP A 65 9.61 -9.38 10.14
C TRP A 65 9.78 -9.78 8.67
N TYR A 66 9.77 -11.07 8.35
CA TYR A 66 10.01 -11.57 6.99
C TYR A 66 9.06 -10.97 5.94
N LEU A 67 7.79 -10.71 6.30
CA LEU A 67 6.82 -10.05 5.40
C LEU A 67 7.14 -8.57 5.17
N SER A 68 7.56 -7.85 6.21
CA SER A 68 7.90 -6.43 6.10
C SER A 68 9.11 -6.20 5.20
N TRP A 69 10.04 -7.15 5.13
CA TRP A 69 11.24 -7.08 4.28
C TRP A 69 10.95 -7.13 2.78
N ALA A 70 9.72 -7.51 2.38
CA ALA A 70 9.27 -7.39 1.00
C ALA A 70 9.14 -5.92 0.56
N LEU A 71 8.87 -5.01 1.49
CA LEU A 71 8.74 -3.56 1.26
C LEU A 71 9.95 -2.78 1.76
N ASP A 72 10.55 -3.20 2.89
CA ASP A 72 11.74 -2.58 3.47
C ASP A 72 13.01 -3.11 2.77
N THR A 73 13.44 -2.42 1.72
CA THR A 73 14.66 -2.78 0.96
C THR A 73 15.94 -2.30 1.63
N ASN A 74 15.89 -1.21 2.38
CA ASN A 74 17.08 -0.58 2.95
C ASN A 74 17.64 -1.37 4.14
N ALA A 75 18.97 -1.50 4.22
CA ALA A 75 19.63 -2.22 5.31
C ALA A 75 19.33 -1.60 6.70
N GLU A 76 19.26 -0.27 6.77
CA GLU A 76 18.88 0.45 7.99
C GLU A 76 17.45 0.14 8.44
N GLU A 77 16.52 0.01 7.49
CA GLU A 77 15.12 -0.31 7.78
C GLU A 77 15.00 -1.73 8.30
N ARG A 78 15.73 -2.68 7.69
CA ARG A 78 15.78 -4.07 8.13
C ARG A 78 16.39 -4.25 9.52
N GLU A 79 17.37 -3.43 9.89
CA GLU A 79 18.01 -3.48 11.21
C GLU A 79 17.11 -2.85 12.29
N LYS A 80 16.53 -1.68 12.02
CA LYS A 80 15.69 -0.94 12.96
C LYS A 80 14.26 -1.49 13.04
N GLY A 81 13.81 -2.24 12.03
CA GLY A 81 12.42 -2.71 11.89
C GLY A 81 11.42 -1.58 11.69
N LYS A 82 11.87 -0.47 11.09
CA LYS A 82 11.07 0.74 10.90
C LYS A 82 11.35 1.29 9.51
N THR A 83 10.29 1.40 8.74
CA THR A 83 10.27 2.09 7.44
C THR A 83 10.62 3.57 7.64
N VAL A 84 11.65 4.03 6.94
CA VAL A 84 12.17 5.41 6.96
C VAL A 84 11.77 6.11 5.67
N GLU A 85 11.88 5.40 4.55
CA GLU A 85 11.50 5.86 3.22
C GLU A 85 10.19 5.22 2.77
N VAL A 86 9.50 5.82 1.79
CA VAL A 86 8.25 5.25 1.30
C VAL A 86 8.57 4.09 0.36
N GLY A 87 8.33 2.86 0.83
CA GLY A 87 8.43 1.66 0.00
C GLY A 87 7.36 1.68 -1.08
N ARG A 88 7.75 1.39 -2.32
CA ARG A 88 6.83 1.26 -3.46
C ARG A 88 6.78 -0.18 -3.91
N ALA A 89 5.58 -0.71 -4.04
CA ALA A 89 5.36 -2.02 -4.64
C ALA A 89 4.13 -1.98 -5.53
N TYR A 90 4.04 -2.89 -6.48
CA TYR A 90 2.90 -3.04 -7.35
C TYR A 90 2.26 -4.41 -7.15
N PHE A 91 0.95 -4.47 -7.31
CA PHE A 91 0.23 -5.72 -7.47
C PHE A 91 -0.92 -5.57 -8.44
N GLU A 92 -1.30 -6.68 -9.05
CA GLU A 92 -2.39 -6.74 -10.00
C GLU A 92 -3.53 -7.57 -9.45
N THR A 93 -4.75 -7.10 -9.67
CA THR A 93 -5.96 -7.92 -9.57
C THR A 93 -6.49 -8.25 -10.96
N ASN A 94 -7.59 -8.99 -11.00
CA ASN A 94 -8.27 -9.35 -12.25
C ASN A 94 -8.79 -8.12 -13.01
N LYS A 95 -9.09 -7.02 -12.30
CA LYS A 95 -9.71 -5.82 -12.87
C LYS A 95 -8.83 -4.58 -12.87
N LYS A 96 -7.86 -4.47 -11.95
CA LYS A 96 -7.12 -3.22 -11.70
C LYS A 96 -5.64 -3.49 -11.39
N HIS A 97 -4.81 -2.50 -11.70
CA HIS A 97 -3.43 -2.40 -11.22
C HIS A 97 -3.39 -1.50 -9.98
N PHE A 98 -2.70 -1.95 -8.94
CA PHE A 98 -2.55 -1.20 -7.71
C PHE A 98 -1.08 -0.91 -7.44
N THR A 99 -0.77 0.35 -7.15
CA THR A 99 0.52 0.72 -6.57
C THR A 99 0.34 0.90 -5.07
N VAL A 100 1.09 0.15 -4.28
CA VAL A 100 1.17 0.26 -2.83
C VAL A 100 2.31 1.20 -2.45
N LEU A 101 1.98 2.16 -1.61
CA LEU A 101 2.92 3.06 -0.96
C LEU A 101 2.89 2.75 0.54
N ASP A 102 3.98 2.20 1.07
CA ASP A 102 4.12 1.98 2.50
C ASP A 102 4.70 3.24 3.15
N ALA A 103 3.90 3.91 3.98
CA ALA A 103 4.31 5.16 4.60
C ALA A 103 4.93 4.95 5.99
N PRO A 104 5.98 5.72 6.33
CA PRO A 104 6.64 5.57 7.63
C PRO A 104 5.71 5.96 8.78
N GLY A 105 5.72 5.16 9.85
CA GLY A 105 4.87 5.38 11.03
C GLY A 105 5.45 6.32 12.08
N HIS A 106 6.72 6.69 11.98
CA HIS A 106 7.41 7.47 13.01
C HIS A 106 7.23 8.97 12.81
N LYS A 107 7.06 9.71 13.92
CA LYS A 107 6.85 11.17 13.89
C LYS A 107 7.98 11.95 13.22
N SER A 108 9.21 11.43 13.26
CA SER A 108 10.38 12.06 12.62
C SER A 108 10.33 12.01 11.09
N PHE A 109 9.54 11.10 10.49
CA PHE A 109 9.49 10.87 9.05
C PHE A 109 8.15 11.30 8.42
N VAL A 110 7.43 12.20 9.10
CA VAL A 110 6.20 12.82 8.59
C VAL A 110 6.39 13.46 7.20
N PRO A 111 7.52 14.12 6.87
CA PRO A 111 7.73 14.65 5.51
C PRO A 111 7.67 13.57 4.42
N ASN A 112 8.28 12.41 4.69
CA ASN A 112 8.28 11.28 3.75
C ASN A 112 6.87 10.70 3.60
N MET A 113 6.13 10.56 4.70
CA MET A 113 4.72 10.15 4.68
C MET A 113 3.87 11.12 3.84
N ILE A 114 4.07 12.43 3.95
CA ILE A 114 3.32 13.42 3.14
C ILE A 114 3.62 13.22 1.64
N GLY A 115 4.88 12.94 1.28
CA GLY A 115 5.27 12.63 -0.10
C GLY A 115 4.63 11.36 -0.65
N GLY A 116 4.46 10.32 0.17
CA GLY A 116 3.72 9.11 -0.20
C GLY A 116 2.21 9.34 -0.30
N ALA A 117 1.64 10.06 0.67
CA ALA A 117 0.21 10.36 0.71
C ALA A 117 -0.25 11.26 -0.44
N SER A 118 0.59 12.18 -0.92
CA SER A 118 0.26 13.04 -2.07
C SER A 118 0.17 12.26 -3.39
N GLN A 119 0.84 11.11 -3.49
CA GLN A 119 0.79 10.24 -4.67
C GLN A 119 -0.37 9.24 -4.62
N ALA A 120 -1.09 9.14 -3.51
CA ALA A 120 -2.13 8.13 -3.31
C ALA A 120 -3.54 8.64 -3.61
N ASP A 121 -4.36 7.77 -4.19
CA ASP A 121 -5.79 7.99 -4.39
C ASP A 121 -6.62 7.56 -3.18
N LEU A 122 -6.18 6.47 -2.55
CA LEU A 122 -6.85 5.85 -1.42
C LEU A 122 -5.86 5.69 -0.27
N ALA A 123 -6.34 5.94 0.93
CA ALA A 123 -5.57 5.73 2.16
C ALA A 123 -6.19 4.60 2.98
N ILE A 124 -5.37 3.63 3.36
CA ILE A 124 -5.74 2.55 4.28
C ILE A 124 -5.14 2.88 5.64
N LEU A 125 -6.00 3.22 6.60
CA LEU A 125 -5.59 3.49 7.97
C LEU A 125 -5.55 2.17 8.76
N VAL A 126 -4.34 1.68 9.04
CA VAL A 126 -4.08 0.48 9.83
C VAL A 126 -4.00 0.84 11.31
N ILE A 127 -4.78 0.11 12.12
CA ILE A 127 -4.88 0.33 13.57
C ILE A 127 -4.72 -1.01 14.26
N SER A 128 -3.80 -1.07 15.23
CA SER A 128 -3.63 -2.27 16.04
C SER A 128 -4.82 -2.45 16.98
N ALA A 129 -5.37 -3.66 17.03
CA ALA A 129 -6.41 -4.05 17.97
C ALA A 129 -5.85 -4.52 19.32
N ARG A 130 -4.53 -4.72 19.43
CA ARG A 130 -3.88 -5.21 20.66
C ARG A 130 -4.05 -4.21 21.81
N LYS A 131 -4.36 -4.73 23.00
CA LYS A 131 -4.39 -3.94 24.24
C LYS A 131 -2.97 -3.48 24.57
N GLY A 132 -2.78 -2.19 24.82
CA GLY A 132 -1.52 -1.49 24.92
C GLY A 132 -1.23 -0.66 23.66
N GLU A 133 -1.15 -1.31 22.49
CA GLU A 133 -0.81 -0.64 21.23
C GLU A 133 -1.94 0.30 20.76
N PHE A 134 -3.20 -0.14 20.87
CA PHE A 134 -4.35 0.71 20.54
C PHE A 134 -4.41 1.95 21.44
N GLU A 135 -4.21 1.79 22.74
CA GLU A 135 -4.21 2.89 23.71
C GLU A 135 -3.03 3.84 23.45
N THR A 136 -1.83 3.35 23.12
CA THR A 136 -0.69 4.22 22.74
C THR A 136 -0.90 4.98 21.43
N GLY A 137 -1.73 4.45 20.53
CA GLY A 137 -2.14 5.16 19.31
C GLY A 137 -3.02 6.37 19.60
N PHE A 138 -3.76 6.36 20.72
CA PHE A 138 -4.72 7.40 21.11
C PHE A 138 -4.25 8.28 22.29
N GLU A 139 -3.39 7.78 23.18
CA GLU A 139 -2.94 8.47 24.40
C GLU A 139 -1.44 8.82 24.41
N LYS A 140 -1.08 9.91 25.10
CA LYS A 140 0.26 10.54 25.08
C LYS A 140 1.30 9.95 26.06
N GLY A 141 1.14 8.71 26.53
CA GLY A 141 2.14 8.08 27.41
C GLY A 141 1.69 6.71 27.93
N GLY A 142 2.24 5.64 27.38
CA GLY A 142 1.88 4.27 27.75
C GLY A 142 2.71 3.72 28.93
N GLN A 143 2.04 3.06 29.88
CA GLN A 143 2.64 2.22 30.90
C GLN A 143 2.65 0.75 30.42
N THR A 144 3.84 0.18 30.21
CA THR A 144 4.04 -1.10 29.50
C THR A 144 4.73 -2.15 30.38
N ARG A 145 4.02 -2.69 31.38
CA ARG A 145 4.45 -3.96 32.01
C ARG A 145 3.32 -4.94 32.38
N GLU A 146 2.09 -4.49 32.64
CA GLU A 146 0.97 -5.41 32.95
C GLU A 146 0.14 -5.86 31.73
N HIS A 147 0.20 -5.15 30.60
CA HIS A 147 -0.63 -5.45 29.42
C HIS A 147 -0.09 -6.59 28.53
N ALA A 148 1.21 -6.94 28.65
CA ALA A 148 1.82 -7.99 27.83
C ALA A 148 1.23 -9.40 28.09
N MET A 149 0.66 -9.63 29.28
CA MET A 149 0.08 -10.92 29.64
C MET A 149 -1.33 -11.14 29.06
N LEU A 150 -2.02 -10.09 28.61
CA LEU A 150 -3.36 -10.17 28.00
C LEU A 150 -3.34 -10.32 26.46
N VAL A 151 -2.20 -10.08 25.81
CA VAL A 151 -2.08 -10.04 24.34
C VAL A 151 -2.10 -11.44 23.70
N LYS A 152 -1.87 -12.51 24.48
CA LYS A 152 -1.97 -13.89 23.99
C LYS A 152 -3.40 -14.41 23.82
N THR A 153 -4.42 -13.67 24.28
CA THR A 153 -5.79 -14.21 24.45
C THR A 153 -6.87 -13.43 23.71
N ALA A 154 -6.51 -12.42 22.92
CA ALA A 154 -7.48 -11.67 22.13
C ALA A 154 -7.53 -12.23 20.70
N GLY A 155 -8.36 -13.25 20.48
CA GLY A 155 -8.77 -13.68 19.14
C GLY A 155 -9.57 -12.58 18.41
N TRP A 156 -10.34 -12.95 17.38
CA TRP A 156 -11.20 -12.04 16.63
C TRP A 156 -12.46 -11.65 17.43
N ALA A 157 -12.28 -10.94 18.54
CA ALA A 157 -13.38 -10.55 19.43
C ALA A 157 -14.17 -9.35 18.88
N GLU A 158 -15.47 -9.54 18.64
CA GLU A 158 -16.39 -8.50 18.16
C GLU A 158 -16.41 -7.26 19.07
N GLN A 159 -16.39 -7.47 20.39
CA GLN A 159 -16.42 -6.39 21.37
C GLN A 159 -15.25 -5.40 21.20
N ARG A 160 -14.06 -5.91 20.90
CA ARG A 160 -12.87 -5.05 20.69
C ARG A 160 -12.98 -4.28 19.39
N TYR A 161 -13.51 -4.90 18.34
CA TYR A 161 -13.73 -4.24 17.06
C TYR A 161 -14.72 -3.06 17.19
N GLU A 162 -15.86 -3.26 17.86
CA GLU A 162 -16.84 -2.19 18.10
C GLU A 162 -16.29 -1.09 19.01
N GLU A 163 -15.45 -1.43 20.00
CA GLU A 163 -14.73 -0.43 20.80
C GLU A 163 -13.82 0.45 19.93
N CYS A 164 -13.03 -0.16 19.03
CA CYS A 164 -12.16 0.58 18.12
C CYS A 164 -12.97 1.50 17.19
N LYS A 165 -14.04 0.97 16.60
CA LYS A 165 -14.92 1.71 15.67
C LYS A 165 -15.62 2.90 16.35
N SER A 166 -16.13 2.72 17.57
CA SER A 166 -16.78 3.77 18.33
C SER A 166 -15.83 4.91 18.72
N LYS A 167 -14.56 4.60 19.02
CA LYS A 167 -13.52 5.61 19.30
C LYS A 167 -13.01 6.32 18.03
N LEU A 168 -12.96 5.62 16.90
CA LEU A 168 -12.45 6.18 15.63
C LEU A 168 -13.44 7.11 14.93
N THR A 169 -14.73 6.75 14.96
CA THR A 169 -15.79 7.53 14.29
C THR A 169 -15.78 9.02 14.65
N PRO A 170 -15.73 9.44 15.94
CA PRO A 170 -15.68 10.86 16.29
C PRO A 170 -14.36 11.52 15.89
N PHE A 171 -13.24 10.80 15.93
CA PHE A 171 -11.94 11.33 15.50
C PHE A 171 -11.92 11.64 14.01
N LEU A 172 -12.41 10.72 13.18
CA LEU A 172 -12.45 10.90 11.73
C LEU A 172 -13.45 11.98 11.30
N ARG A 173 -14.60 12.09 12.00
CA ARG A 173 -15.53 13.21 11.81
C ARG A 173 -14.89 14.56 12.14
N LYS A 174 -14.10 14.63 13.22
CA LYS A 174 -13.36 15.85 13.59
C LYS A 174 -12.31 16.23 12.55
N CYS A 175 -11.68 15.25 11.90
CA CYS A 175 -10.76 15.46 10.78
C CYS A 175 -11.45 15.87 9.47
N GLY A 176 -12.79 15.89 9.41
CA GLY A 176 -13.55 16.33 8.24
C GLY A 176 -13.93 15.24 7.25
N PHE A 177 -13.70 13.95 7.58
CA PHE A 177 -14.14 12.84 6.72
C PHE A 177 -15.63 12.54 6.90
N ALA A 178 -16.34 12.37 5.78
CA ALA A 178 -17.73 11.95 5.80
C ALA A 178 -17.84 10.50 6.29
N SER A 179 -18.81 10.18 7.14
CA SER A 179 -18.97 8.81 7.64
C SER A 179 -19.36 7.80 6.55
N SER A 180 -19.89 8.26 5.42
CA SER A 180 -20.23 7.42 4.25
C SER A 180 -19.01 7.01 3.43
N SER A 181 -17.90 7.75 3.48
CA SER A 181 -16.66 7.40 2.77
C SER A 181 -15.73 6.52 3.60
N LEU A 182 -16.13 6.15 4.82
CA LEU A 182 -15.33 5.35 5.74
C LEU A 182 -15.86 3.93 5.76
N TYR A 183 -14.98 2.97 5.48
CA TYR A 183 -15.28 1.56 5.58
C TYR A 183 -14.33 0.92 6.59
N PHE A 184 -14.90 0.25 7.60
CA PHE A 184 -14.14 -0.42 8.65
C PHE A 184 -14.09 -1.93 8.36
N MET A 185 -12.89 -2.49 8.46
CA MET A 185 -12.63 -3.93 8.25
C MET A 185 -11.74 -4.47 9.35
N PRO A 186 -12.04 -5.64 9.93
CA PRO A 186 -11.08 -6.38 10.72
C PRO A 186 -10.12 -7.11 9.76
N CYS A 187 -8.82 -6.96 9.95
CA CYS A 187 -7.80 -7.64 9.13
C CYS A 187 -6.64 -8.14 9.99
N SER A 188 -5.92 -9.14 9.48
CA SER A 188 -4.72 -9.67 10.13
C SER A 188 -3.56 -9.78 9.15
N GLY A 189 -2.54 -8.95 9.34
CA GLY A 189 -1.33 -8.96 8.51
C GLY A 189 -0.42 -10.17 8.71
N LEU A 190 -0.54 -10.93 9.81
CA LEU A 190 0.27 -12.12 10.05
C LEU A 190 -0.39 -13.39 9.50
N THR A 191 -1.70 -13.54 9.71
CA THR A 191 -2.44 -14.73 9.27
C THR A 191 -2.99 -14.60 7.85
N GLY A 192 -3.03 -13.39 7.29
CA GLY A 192 -3.64 -13.11 5.98
C GLY A 192 -5.17 -13.02 6.01
N GLY A 193 -5.77 -13.12 7.20
CA GLY A 193 -7.23 -13.11 7.37
C GLY A 193 -7.87 -11.80 6.89
N TRP A 194 -8.91 -11.94 6.05
CA TRP A 194 -9.68 -10.84 5.45
C TRP A 194 -8.88 -9.93 4.49
N LEU A 195 -7.67 -10.33 4.07
CA LEU A 195 -6.92 -9.65 3.01
C LEU A 195 -7.37 -10.12 1.62
N ARG A 196 -7.18 -11.41 1.34
CA ARG A 196 -7.66 -12.10 0.12
C ARG A 196 -8.73 -13.13 0.44
N ASP A 197 -8.45 -13.98 1.42
CA ASP A 197 -9.32 -15.08 1.78
C ASP A 197 -10.12 -14.71 3.04
N SER A 198 -11.40 -15.06 3.06
CA SER A 198 -12.25 -14.90 4.24
C SER A 198 -11.76 -15.83 5.35
N VAL A 199 -11.77 -15.34 6.59
CA VAL A 199 -11.45 -16.17 7.75
C VAL A 199 -12.59 -17.17 8.00
N PRO A 200 -12.31 -18.42 8.39
CA PRO A 200 -13.35 -19.39 8.72
C PRO A 200 -14.34 -18.83 9.77
N GLU A 201 -15.62 -19.17 9.60
CA GLU A 201 -16.69 -18.70 10.50
C GLU A 201 -16.45 -19.12 11.97
N ASP A 202 -15.71 -20.20 12.21
CA ASP A 202 -15.32 -20.66 13.55
C ASP A 202 -14.47 -19.65 14.31
N VAL A 203 -13.72 -18.82 13.59
CA VAL A 203 -12.79 -17.85 14.17
C VAL A 203 -13.41 -16.46 14.21
N CYS A 204 -14.20 -16.08 13.20
CA CYS A 204 -14.87 -14.78 13.12
C CYS A 204 -16.33 -14.94 12.61
N PRO A 205 -17.28 -15.37 13.46
CA PRO A 205 -18.66 -15.61 13.05
C PRO A 205 -19.47 -14.33 12.81
N TRP A 206 -18.99 -13.19 13.33
CA TRP A 206 -19.72 -11.92 13.38
C TRP A 206 -19.47 -11.01 12.18
N TYR A 207 -18.34 -11.14 11.48
CA TYR A 207 -18.03 -10.29 10.33
C TYR A 207 -18.42 -10.97 9.01
N ARG A 208 -19.30 -10.33 8.25
CA ARG A 208 -19.79 -10.80 6.93
C ARG A 208 -19.52 -9.80 5.81
N GLY A 209 -18.47 -8.99 5.94
CA GLY A 209 -18.06 -8.02 4.91
C GLY A 209 -17.29 -8.67 3.74
N PRO A 210 -16.96 -7.91 2.69
CA PRO A 210 -16.01 -8.33 1.67
C PRO A 210 -14.58 -8.36 2.22
N THR A 211 -13.69 -9.06 1.54
CA THR A 211 -12.25 -9.00 1.81
C THR A 211 -11.69 -7.65 1.34
N LEU A 212 -10.49 -7.28 1.82
CA LEU A 212 -9.84 -6.03 1.41
C LEU A 212 -9.68 -5.94 -0.11
N LEU A 213 -9.22 -7.02 -0.75
CA LEU A 213 -9.05 -7.05 -2.20
C LEU A 213 -10.38 -6.96 -2.95
N ASP A 214 -11.41 -7.71 -2.52
CA ASP A 214 -12.73 -7.64 -3.15
C ASP A 214 -13.34 -6.24 -3.07
N TYR A 215 -13.17 -5.58 -1.92
CA TYR A 215 -13.65 -4.22 -1.73
C TYR A 215 -12.92 -3.21 -2.63
N LEU A 216 -11.60 -3.32 -2.76
CA LEU A 216 -10.81 -2.47 -3.65
C LEU A 216 -11.20 -2.68 -5.13
N ASP A 217 -11.52 -3.91 -5.51
CA ASP A 217 -12.02 -4.24 -6.85
C ASP A 217 -13.43 -3.70 -7.11
N GLN A 218 -14.30 -3.66 -6.09
CA GLN A 218 -15.67 -3.12 -6.19
C GLN A 218 -15.74 -1.58 -6.19
N MET A 219 -14.71 -0.89 -5.70
CA MET A 219 -14.70 0.57 -5.65
C MET A 219 -14.85 1.19 -7.05
N PRO A 220 -15.66 2.24 -7.22
CA PRO A 220 -15.83 2.89 -8.51
C PRO A 220 -14.51 3.53 -8.97
N THR A 221 -14.31 3.58 -10.28
CA THR A 221 -13.20 4.31 -10.90
C THR A 221 -13.22 5.77 -10.53
N LEU A 222 -12.07 6.28 -10.08
CA LEU A 222 -11.86 7.72 -9.99
C LEU A 222 -11.71 8.30 -11.40
N SER A 223 -12.48 9.35 -11.69
CA SER A 223 -12.41 10.06 -12.97
C SER A 223 -11.05 10.73 -13.13
N ARG A 224 -10.22 10.24 -14.06
CA ARG A 224 -8.92 10.85 -14.38
C ARG A 224 -9.13 12.10 -15.24
N LEU A 225 -8.46 13.20 -14.88
CA LEU A 225 -8.50 14.47 -15.61
C LEU A 225 -7.58 14.43 -16.85
N SER A 226 -7.90 13.56 -17.82
CA SER A 226 -7.04 13.35 -18.99
C SER A 226 -6.99 14.53 -19.95
N ASP A 227 -8.01 15.38 -19.93
CA ASP A 227 -8.19 16.50 -20.87
C ASP A 227 -7.70 17.83 -20.29
N ALA A 228 -7.30 17.83 -19.01
CA ALA A 228 -6.70 18.97 -18.34
C ALA A 228 -5.22 19.15 -18.76
N PRO A 229 -4.64 20.35 -18.60
CA PRO A 229 -3.24 20.59 -18.94
C PRO A 229 -2.30 19.67 -18.13
N LEU A 230 -1.24 19.20 -18.79
CA LEU A 230 -0.29 18.26 -18.20
C LEU A 230 0.35 18.83 -16.92
N ARG A 231 0.23 18.08 -15.82
CA ARG A 231 0.90 18.38 -14.56
C ARG A 231 1.51 17.09 -14.00
N LEU A 232 2.82 17.11 -13.81
CA LEU A 232 3.59 16.02 -13.24
C LEU A 232 4.47 16.57 -12.11
N PRO A 233 4.03 16.51 -10.85
CA PRO A 233 4.91 16.76 -9.72
C PRO A 233 6.01 15.69 -9.67
N ILE A 234 7.26 16.15 -9.67
CA ILE A 234 8.44 15.28 -9.57
C ILE A 234 8.56 14.80 -8.12
N ALA A 235 8.46 13.49 -7.92
CA ALA A 235 8.61 12.84 -6.62
C ALA A 235 10.07 12.49 -6.33
N ASP A 236 10.80 12.03 -7.33
CA ASP A 236 12.19 11.62 -7.17
C ASP A 236 13.00 11.80 -8.47
N LYS A 237 14.33 11.82 -8.36
CA LYS A 237 15.24 11.91 -9.51
C LYS A 237 16.47 11.06 -9.29
N TYR A 238 16.92 10.39 -10.34
CA TYR A 238 18.22 9.73 -10.36
C TYR A 238 18.89 9.91 -11.72
N ARG A 239 20.19 9.60 -11.77
CA ARG A 239 20.99 9.73 -12.97
C ARG A 239 21.39 8.35 -13.45
N ASP A 240 20.85 7.94 -14.59
CA ASP A 240 21.27 6.76 -15.32
C ASP A 240 21.19 7.04 -16.81
N MET A 241 22.34 7.09 -17.49
CA MET A 241 22.50 7.52 -18.89
C MET A 241 21.64 8.74 -19.31
N GLY A 242 21.37 9.64 -18.36
CA GLY A 242 20.39 10.72 -18.49
C GLY A 242 19.88 11.17 -17.12
N THR A 243 18.92 12.09 -17.09
CA THR A 243 18.18 12.43 -15.85
C THR A 243 16.83 11.76 -15.92
N ILE A 244 16.61 10.76 -15.05
CA ILE A 244 15.32 10.11 -14.93
C ILE A 244 14.58 10.78 -13.78
N VAL A 245 13.34 11.19 -14.06
CA VAL A 245 12.43 11.77 -13.08
C VAL A 245 11.27 10.82 -12.88
N MET A 246 10.95 10.56 -11.61
CA MET A 246 9.79 9.78 -11.21
C MET A 246 8.75 10.72 -10.65
N GLY A 247 7.50 10.52 -11.02
CA GLY A 247 6.39 11.34 -10.56
C GLY A 247 5.07 10.80 -11.04
N ARG A 248 4.01 11.19 -10.35
CA ARG A 248 2.65 10.85 -10.72
C ARG A 248 2.10 11.90 -11.69
N ILE A 249 1.41 11.47 -12.73
CA ILE A 249 0.67 12.39 -13.60
C ILE A 249 -0.65 12.74 -12.91
N GLU A 250 -0.81 14.01 -12.52
CA GLU A 250 -2.03 14.52 -11.88
C GLU A 250 -3.12 14.85 -12.91
N ALA A 251 -2.69 15.36 -14.07
CA ALA A 251 -3.57 15.83 -15.12
C ALA A 251 -2.87 15.72 -16.46
N GLY A 252 -3.66 15.54 -17.52
CA GLY A 252 -3.19 15.54 -18.91
C GLY A 252 -2.62 14.20 -19.39
N ARG A 253 -1.96 14.26 -20.54
CA ARG A 253 -1.32 13.13 -21.21
C ARG A 253 0.08 13.51 -21.62
N LEU A 254 0.92 12.52 -21.73
CA LEU A 254 2.34 12.68 -22.01
C LEU A 254 2.72 11.60 -23.02
N LYS A 255 3.44 11.98 -24.08
CA LYS A 255 3.97 11.07 -25.10
C LYS A 255 5.47 11.25 -25.24
N GLN A 256 6.13 10.21 -25.74
CA GLN A 256 7.55 10.28 -26.08
C GLN A 256 7.77 11.37 -27.16
N GLY A 257 8.83 12.16 -27.00
CA GLY A 257 9.14 13.28 -27.88
C GLY A 257 8.37 14.57 -27.59
N ASP A 258 7.47 14.60 -26.60
CA ASP A 258 6.80 15.83 -26.19
C ASP A 258 7.80 16.80 -25.53
N GLN A 259 7.64 18.08 -25.84
CA GLN A 259 8.35 19.18 -25.20
C GLN A 259 7.62 19.64 -23.94
N LEU A 260 8.28 19.51 -22.79
CA LEU A 260 7.75 19.93 -21.51
C LEU A 260 8.50 21.14 -20.97
N LEU A 261 7.78 21.95 -20.20
CA LEU A 261 8.33 23.07 -19.46
C LEU A 261 8.46 22.70 -17.99
N MET A 262 9.69 22.52 -17.52
CA MET A 262 9.98 22.26 -16.12
C MET A 262 9.91 23.56 -15.30
N MET A 263 9.02 23.58 -14.32
CA MET A 263 8.91 24.62 -13.30
C MET A 263 9.58 24.15 -11.99
N PRO A 264 10.11 25.05 -11.14
CA PRO A 264 10.01 26.52 -11.20
C PRO A 264 11.06 27.21 -12.07
N ASN A 265 12.11 26.50 -12.50
CA ASN A 265 13.26 27.09 -13.20
C ASN A 265 12.98 27.48 -14.66
N ARG A 266 11.79 27.15 -15.20
CA ARG A 266 11.38 27.41 -16.60
C ARG A 266 12.37 26.86 -17.63
N VAL A 267 12.74 25.59 -17.47
CA VAL A 267 13.65 24.90 -18.40
C VAL A 267 12.83 24.03 -19.34
N ASN A 268 13.07 24.15 -20.64
CA ASN A 268 12.46 23.25 -21.62
C ASN A 268 13.21 21.92 -21.60
N VAL A 269 12.46 20.82 -21.56
CA VAL A 269 12.99 19.46 -21.55
C VAL A 269 12.24 18.61 -22.56
N ASP A 270 12.97 17.77 -23.28
CA ASP A 270 12.41 16.79 -24.23
C ASP A 270 12.34 15.42 -23.56
N ILE A 271 11.26 14.68 -23.84
CA ILE A 271 11.07 13.33 -23.31
C ILE A 271 11.72 12.30 -24.23
N VAL A 272 12.80 11.68 -23.76
CA VAL A 272 13.55 10.65 -24.51
C VAL A 272 12.87 9.29 -24.42
N GLY A 273 12.28 8.93 -23.28
CA GLY A 273 11.67 7.62 -23.04
C GLY A 273 10.64 7.69 -21.92
N LEU A 274 9.71 6.75 -21.92
CA LEU A 274 8.66 6.63 -20.92
C LEU A 274 8.55 5.22 -20.41
N TRP A 275 8.58 5.12 -19.08
CA TRP A 275 8.40 3.86 -18.38
C TRP A 275 7.18 3.97 -17.49
N TRP A 276 6.37 2.93 -17.50
CA TRP A 276 5.27 2.73 -16.58
C TRP A 276 5.67 1.58 -15.65
N ASP A 277 6.00 1.95 -14.41
CA ASP A 277 6.66 1.07 -13.43
C ASP A 277 7.95 0.46 -14.02
N GLU A 278 7.90 -0.76 -14.54
CA GLU A 278 9.04 -1.46 -15.19
C GLU A 278 8.83 -1.68 -16.70
N LEU A 279 7.66 -1.32 -17.24
CA LEU A 279 7.32 -1.54 -18.64
C LEU A 279 7.67 -0.31 -19.47
N ASP A 280 8.42 -0.52 -20.54
CA ASP A 280 8.64 0.50 -21.56
C ASP A 280 7.33 0.74 -22.32
N VAL A 281 6.83 1.98 -22.24
CA VAL A 281 5.59 2.43 -22.87
C VAL A 281 5.86 3.51 -23.94
N SER A 282 7.12 3.58 -24.41
CA SER A 282 7.50 4.38 -25.58
C SER A 282 6.70 4.04 -26.83
#